data_AF-A0A9Q3EGE5-F1
#
_entry.id   AF-A0A9Q3EGE5-F1
#
_cell.length_a   1.000
_cell.length_b   1.000
_cell.length_c   1.000
_cell.angle_alpha   90.00
_cell.angle_beta   90.00
_cell.angle_gamma   90.00
#
_symmetry.space_group_name_H-M   'P 1'
#
loop_
_entity.id
_entity.type
_entity.pdbx_description
1 polymer ?
#
loop_
_entity_poly.entity_id
_entity_poly.type
_entity_poly.pdbx_seq_one_letter_code
_entity_poly.pdbx_strand_id
1 'polypeptide(L)'
;MIRALHGPNAVQLEITGELMNKHPSFPVSLIKAYSSSDKEQFPLINKPPLEIPPLEEGEEKKIVKVLEERRTRNKKEREYLVRYKNPTQEDEWLLEKDIKNAYKLLRRFRHEKKPK
;
A
#
# COMPACT_ATOMS: atom_id res chain seq x y z
N MET A 1 -18.86 19.51 -9.51
CA MET A 1 -18.60 18.34 -10.39
C MET A 1 -17.96 18.83 -11.69
N ILE A 2 -17.25 17.97 -12.44
CA ILE A 2 -16.72 18.29 -13.76
C ILE A 2 -17.86 18.18 -14.79
N ARG A 3 -18.08 19.24 -15.58
CA ARG A 3 -19.21 19.33 -16.52
C ARG A 3 -18.88 18.82 -17.93
N ALA A 4 -17.72 19.19 -18.46
CA ALA A 4 -17.27 18.79 -19.80
C ALA A 4 -15.77 19.08 -20.01
N LEU A 5 -15.09 18.22 -20.78
CA LEU A 5 -13.74 18.46 -21.27
C LEU A 5 -13.80 19.42 -22.47
N HIS A 6 -13.05 20.51 -22.42
CA HIS A 6 -12.91 21.46 -23.53
C HIS A 6 -11.46 21.39 -24.06
N GLY A 7 -11.22 20.57 -25.09
CA GLY A 7 -9.89 20.33 -25.65
C GLY A 7 -9.04 19.35 -24.83
N PRO A 8 -7.75 19.14 -25.19
CA PRO A 8 -6.91 18.12 -24.57
C PRO A 8 -6.57 18.40 -23.10
N ASN A 9 -6.54 19.69 -22.71
CA ASN A 9 -6.00 20.11 -21.41
C ASN A 9 -6.92 21.06 -20.61
N ALA A 10 -8.17 21.30 -21.02
CA ALA A 10 -9.07 22.16 -20.25
C ALA A 10 -10.38 21.47 -19.92
N VAL A 11 -10.93 21.80 -18.74
CA VAL A 11 -12.10 21.16 -18.16
C VAL A 11 -12.99 22.22 -17.52
N GLN A 12 -14.29 22.16 -17.78
CA GLN A 12 -15.26 23.06 -17.15
C GLN A 12 -15.70 22.50 -15.79
N LEU A 13 -15.55 23.30 -14.74
CA LEU A 13 -15.93 22.96 -13.36
C LEU A 13 -17.22 23.69 -12.96
N GLU A 14 -18.15 22.97 -12.35
CA GLU A 14 -19.25 23.58 -11.60
C GLU A 14 -18.78 23.85 -10.16
N ILE A 15 -18.70 25.13 -9.83
CA ILE A 15 -18.40 25.62 -8.48
C ILE A 15 -19.73 25.71 -7.72
N THR A 16 -19.87 24.97 -6.62
CA THR A 16 -21.05 25.01 -5.75
C THR A 16 -21.06 26.27 -4.87
N GLY A 17 -22.23 26.68 -4.37
CA GLY A 17 -22.47 28.02 -3.81
C GLY A 17 -21.52 28.49 -2.70
N GLU A 18 -20.99 27.58 -1.87
CA GLU A 18 -20.03 27.91 -0.82
C GLU A 18 -18.66 28.38 -1.35
N LEU A 19 -18.29 27.95 -2.56
CA LEU A 19 -17.04 28.28 -3.23
C LEU A 19 -17.18 29.50 -4.14
N MET A 20 -18.40 29.90 -4.52
CA MET A 20 -18.65 31.14 -5.27
C MET A 20 -18.34 32.39 -4.45
N ASN A 21 -18.56 32.35 -3.14
CA ASN A 21 -18.35 33.48 -2.23
C ASN A 21 -16.88 33.63 -1.79
N LYS A 22 -16.00 32.70 -2.20
CA LYS A 22 -14.57 32.79 -1.91
C LYS A 22 -13.89 33.47 -3.08
N HIS A 23 -13.21 34.58 -2.81
CA HIS A 23 -12.47 35.31 -3.82
C HIS A 23 -11.41 34.35 -4.44
N PRO A 24 -11.37 34.18 -5.78
CA PRO A 24 -10.47 33.22 -6.43
C PRO A 24 -9.00 33.64 -6.35
N SER A 25 -8.72 34.86 -5.88
CA SER A 25 -7.38 35.29 -5.50
C SER A 25 -7.29 35.51 -4.00
N PHE A 26 -6.28 34.88 -3.41
CA PHE A 26 -5.84 35.20 -2.06
C PHE A 26 -5.03 36.51 -2.14
N PRO A 27 -5.38 37.55 -1.38
CA PRO A 27 -4.66 38.82 -1.43
C PRO A 27 -3.21 38.62 -0.97
N VAL A 28 -2.27 38.96 -1.85
CA VAL A 28 -0.82 38.84 -1.61
C VAL A 28 -0.39 39.69 -0.40
N SER A 29 -1.13 40.74 -0.05
CA SER A 29 -0.91 41.56 1.16
C SER A 29 -1.05 40.80 2.48
N LEU A 30 -1.77 39.68 2.48
CA LEU A 30 -1.91 38.82 3.66
C LEU A 30 -0.80 37.76 3.75
N ILE A 31 0.03 37.63 2.72
CA ILE A 31 1.19 36.73 2.73
C ILE A 31 2.29 37.39 3.56
N LYS A 32 2.67 36.75 4.66
CA LYS A 32 3.84 37.14 5.44
C LYS A 32 5.04 36.32 4.96
N ALA A 33 6.20 36.96 4.87
CA ALA A 33 7.44 36.26 4.62
C ALA A 33 7.65 35.19 5.70
N TYR A 34 8.02 33.98 5.27
CA TYR A 34 8.36 32.92 6.20
C TYR A 34 9.62 33.33 7.00
N SER A 35 9.54 33.30 8.33
CA SER A 35 10.69 33.42 9.21
C SER A 35 10.92 32.12 9.96
N SER A 36 12.16 31.65 9.98
CA SER A 36 12.55 30.57 10.88
C SER A 36 12.37 31.04 12.33
N SER A 37 11.81 30.20 13.18
CA SER A 37 11.73 30.46 14.61
C SER A 37 13.13 30.50 15.23
N ASP A 38 13.56 31.68 15.70
CA ASP A 38 14.82 31.87 16.40
C ASP A 38 14.78 31.22 17.79
N LYS A 39 15.76 30.35 18.06
CA LYS A 39 15.83 29.59 19.33
C LYS A 39 16.09 30.48 20.55
N GLU A 40 16.77 31.61 20.36
CA GLU A 40 17.05 32.59 21.42
C GLU A 40 15.81 33.39 21.81
N GLN A 41 14.96 33.72 20.83
CA GLN A 41 13.73 34.48 21.05
C GLN A 41 12.57 33.59 21.52
N PHE A 42 12.59 32.30 21.16
CA PHE A 42 11.55 31.34 21.50
C PHE A 42 12.11 30.04 22.12
N PRO A 43 12.70 30.09 23.32
CA PRO A 43 13.36 28.94 23.96
C PRO A 43 12.40 27.82 24.38
N LEU A 44 11.10 28.10 24.44
CA LEU A 44 10.06 27.13 24.81
C LEU A 44 9.44 26.40 23.61
N ILE A 45 9.79 26.77 22.36
CA ILE A 45 9.34 26.04 21.16
C ILE A 45 10.23 24.81 21.00
N ASN A 46 10.02 23.83 21.87
CA ASN A 46 10.50 22.48 21.68
C ASN A 46 9.48 21.78 20.79
N LYS A 47 9.80 21.57 19.51
CA LYS A 47 9.02 20.65 18.69
C LYS A 47 9.08 19.30 19.41
N PRO A 48 7.94 18.71 19.83
CA PRO A 48 7.99 17.36 20.37
C PRO A 48 8.65 16.48 19.30
N PRO A 49 9.54 15.56 19.70
CA PRO A 49 10.06 14.58 18.75
C PRO A 49 8.86 13.92 18.07
N LEU A 50 8.91 13.86 16.74
CA LEU A 50 7.88 13.16 15.97
C LEU A 50 7.92 11.70 16.45
N GLU A 51 6.90 11.28 17.19
CA GLU A 51 6.66 9.88 17.49
C GLU A 51 6.26 9.21 16.18
N ILE A 52 7.25 8.70 15.45
CA ILE A 52 7.00 7.80 14.34
C ILE A 52 6.44 6.53 14.98
N PRO A 53 5.17 6.15 14.74
CA PRO A 53 4.67 4.89 15.25
C PRO A 53 5.61 3.80 14.78
N PRO A 54 5.94 2.80 15.63
CA PRO A 54 6.77 1.70 15.20
C PRO A 54 6.17 1.13 13.91
N LEU A 55 6.97 1.09 12.84
CA LEU A 55 6.60 0.41 11.63
C LEU A 55 6.36 -1.04 12.05
N GLU A 56 5.11 -1.49 12.08
CA GLU A 56 4.81 -2.90 12.32
C GLU A 56 5.63 -3.66 11.28
N GLU A 57 6.69 -4.34 11.73
CA GLU A 57 7.42 -5.28 10.89
C GLU A 57 6.35 -6.26 10.41
N GLY A 58 5.96 -6.12 9.14
CA GLY A 58 4.75 -6.75 8.62
C GLY A 58 4.71 -8.20 9.04
N GLU A 59 3.64 -8.59 9.74
CA GLU A 59 3.50 -9.92 10.32
C GLU A 59 4.04 -10.97 9.36
N GLU A 60 5.03 -11.76 9.79
CA GLU A 60 5.62 -12.77 8.92
C GLU A 60 4.51 -13.66 8.36
N LYS A 61 4.27 -13.57 7.05
CA LYS A 61 3.17 -14.28 6.39
C LYS A 61 3.35 -15.79 6.58
N LYS A 62 2.56 -16.37 7.48
CA LYS A 62 2.67 -17.80 7.81
C LYS A 62 1.82 -18.63 6.87
N ILE A 63 2.49 -19.45 6.08
CA ILE A 63 1.86 -20.38 5.14
C ILE A 63 1.31 -21.60 5.89
N VAL A 64 0.06 -22.00 5.59
CA VAL A 64 -0.62 -23.14 6.21
C VAL A 64 -0.73 -24.33 5.26
N LYS A 65 -1.12 -24.11 4.01
CA LYS A 65 -1.44 -25.20 3.06
C LYS A 65 -1.06 -24.84 1.62
N VAL A 66 -0.69 -25.86 0.85
CA VAL A 66 -0.57 -25.78 -0.61
C VAL A 66 -1.84 -26.38 -1.23
N LEU A 67 -2.47 -25.64 -2.13
CA LEU A 67 -3.73 -26.01 -2.75
C LEU A 67 -3.52 -26.64 -4.12
N GLU A 68 -2.65 -26.04 -4.95
CA GLU A 68 -2.45 -26.45 -6.33
C GLU A 68 -0.98 -26.36 -6.74
N GLU A 69 -0.65 -27.03 -7.85
CA GLU A 69 0.63 -26.90 -8.52
C GLU A 69 0.41 -26.54 -10.00
N ARG A 70 1.22 -25.65 -10.55
CA ARG A 70 1.24 -25.33 -11.98
C ARG A 70 2.66 -25.32 -12.53
N ARG A 71 2.79 -25.56 -13.83
CA ARG A 71 4.05 -25.44 -14.56
C ARG A 71 3.99 -24.20 -15.43
N THR A 72 4.93 -23.27 -15.23
CA THR A 72 5.00 -22.06 -16.02
C THR A 72 5.64 -22.38 -17.37
N ARG A 73 5.02 -21.96 -18.49
CA ARG A 73 5.50 -22.31 -19.85
C ARG A 73 6.95 -21.85 -20.11
N ASN A 74 7.36 -20.75 -19.47
CA ASN A 74 8.66 -20.10 -19.69
C ASN A 74 9.75 -20.52 -18.69
N LYS A 75 9.41 -21.18 -17.58
CA LYS A 75 10.37 -21.62 -16.55
C LYS A 75 10.24 -23.12 -16.34
N LYS A 76 11.36 -23.85 -16.26
CA LYS A 76 11.35 -25.28 -15.89
C LYS A 76 10.91 -25.53 -14.43
N GLU A 77 10.73 -24.47 -13.65
CA GLU A 77 10.34 -24.50 -12.25
C GLU A 77 8.81 -24.65 -12.09
N ARG A 78 8.38 -25.29 -11.00
CA ARG A 78 6.98 -25.41 -10.62
C ARG A 78 6.61 -24.29 -9.66
N GLU A 79 5.41 -23.77 -9.82
CA GLU A 79 4.80 -22.84 -8.87
C GLU A 79 3.71 -23.58 -8.09
N TYR A 80 3.53 -23.19 -6.84
CA TYR A 80 2.56 -23.77 -5.92
C TYR A 80 1.63 -22.68 -5.42
N LEU A 81 0.32 -22.94 -5.44
CA LEU A 81 -0.68 -22.02 -4.90
C LEU A 81 -0.75 -22.21 -3.40
N VAL A 82 -0.47 -21.14 -2.66
CA VAL A 82 -0.26 -21.19 -1.23
C VAL A 82 -1.36 -20.43 -0.49
N ARG A 83 -1.90 -21.05 0.56
CA ARG A 83 -2.85 -20.46 1.48
C ARG A 83 -2.17 -20.04 2.79
N TYR A 84 -2.37 -18.79 3.15
CA TYR A 84 -1.86 -18.20 4.38
C TYR A 84 -2.76 -18.51 5.59
N LYS A 85 -2.20 -18.34 6.80
CA LYS A 85 -2.94 -18.52 8.07
C LYS A 85 -3.95 -17.40 8.27
N ASN A 86 -3.58 -16.18 7.90
CA ASN A 86 -4.42 -15.01 8.08
C ASN A 86 -5.45 -14.98 6.95
N PRO A 87 -6.76 -14.95 7.26
CA PRO A 87 -7.82 -15.00 6.24
C PRO A 87 -7.89 -13.75 5.38
N THR A 88 -7.27 -12.65 5.81
CA THR A 88 -7.15 -11.40 5.04
C THR A 88 -6.13 -11.50 3.92
N GLN A 89 -5.20 -12.46 3.97
CA GLN A 89 -4.17 -12.63 2.95
C GLN A 89 -4.69 -13.53 1.83
N GLU A 90 -4.66 -13.03 0.60
CA GLU A 90 -5.07 -13.77 -0.58
C GLU A 90 -4.10 -14.91 -0.91
N ASP A 91 -4.62 -15.94 -1.58
CA ASP A 91 -3.80 -17.08 -2.01
C ASP A 91 -2.82 -16.65 -3.12
N GLU A 92 -1.55 -17.05 -3.01
CA GLU A 92 -0.48 -16.58 -3.89
C GLU A 92 0.29 -17.75 -4.54
N TRP A 93 0.72 -17.56 -5.78
CA TRP A 93 1.58 -18.52 -6.49
C TRP A 93 3.04 -18.26 -6.14
N LEU A 94 3.66 -19.20 -5.42
CA LEU A 94 5.05 -19.10 -4.97
C LEU A 94 5.91 -20.23 -5.54
N LEU A 95 7.20 -19.95 -5.69
CA LEU A 95 8.20 -20.97 -6.01
C LEU A 95 8.55 -21.79 -4.76
N GLU A 96 9.09 -22.99 -4.95
CA GLU A 96 9.53 -23.85 -3.85
C GLU A 96 10.57 -23.17 -2.93
N LYS A 97 11.41 -22.30 -3.50
CA LYS A 97 12.46 -21.56 -2.80
C LYS A 97 11.91 -20.47 -1.87
N ASP A 98 10.75 -19.93 -2.18
CA ASP A 98 10.16 -18.80 -1.47
C ASP A 98 9.24 -19.25 -0.31
N ILE A 99 8.94 -20.55 -0.24
CA ILE A 99 8.08 -21.13 0.80
C ILE A 99 8.94 -21.56 1.99
N LYS A 100 8.78 -20.87 3.14
CA LYS A 100 9.37 -21.33 4.42
C LYS A 100 8.86 -22.74 4.75
N ASN A 101 9.77 -23.69 5.00
CA ASN A 101 9.45 -25.11 5.26
C ASN A 101 8.71 -25.86 4.13
N ALA A 102 9.02 -25.54 2.86
CA ALA A 102 8.39 -26.14 1.68
C ALA A 102 8.31 -27.68 1.71
N TYR A 103 9.37 -28.37 2.13
CA TYR A 103 9.45 -29.83 2.16
C TYR A 103 8.28 -30.49 2.92
N LYS A 104 7.85 -29.91 4.04
CA LYS A 104 6.80 -30.48 4.91
C LYS A 104 5.42 -30.28 4.27
N LEU A 105 5.18 -29.10 3.71
CA LEU A 105 3.92 -28.73 3.07
C LEU A 105 3.72 -29.50 1.77
N LEU A 106 4.76 -29.58 0.93
CA LEU A 106 4.72 -30.32 -0.33
C LEU A 106 4.59 -31.83 -0.13
N ARG A 107 5.21 -32.40 0.92
CA ARG A 107 5.02 -33.81 1.27
C ARG A 107 3.55 -34.12 1.59
N ARG A 108 2.89 -33.27 2.38
CA ARG A 108 1.46 -33.41 2.71
C ARG A 108 0.60 -33.28 1.46
N PHE A 109 0.83 -32.25 0.66
CA PHE A 109 0.13 -32.03 -0.60
C PHE A 109 0.23 -33.23 -1.56
N ARG A 110 1.43 -33.78 -1.76
CA ARG A 110 1.65 -34.97 -2.59
C ARG A 110 0.95 -36.21 -2.04
N HIS A 111 0.83 -36.34 -0.72
CA HIS A 111 0.11 -37.44 -0.10
C HIS A 111 -1.41 -37.30 -0.29
N GLU A 112 -1.96 -36.08 -0.17
CA GLU A 112 -3.38 -35.79 -0.42
C GLU A 112 -3.77 -35.97 -1.89
N LYS A 113 -2.86 -35.63 -2.83
CA LYS A 113 -3.12 -35.72 -4.27
C LYS A 113 -3.09 -37.14 -4.83
N LYS A 114 -2.48 -38.11 -4.12
CA LYS A 114 -2.48 -39.50 -4.57
C LYS A 114 -3.91 -40.05 -4.48
N PRO A 115 -4.49 -40.56 -5.59
CA PRO A 115 -5.76 -41.27 -5.50
C PRO A 115 -5.57 -42.49 -4.58
N LYS A 116 -6.54 -42.71 -3.70
CA LYS A 116 -6.64 -43.96 -2.91
C LYS A 116 -6.91 -45.14 -3.83
#